data_AF-A0A963Z1C1-F1
#
_entry.id   AF-A0A963Z1C1-F1
#
_cell.length_a   1.000
_cell.length_b   1.000
_cell.length_c   1.000
_cell.angle_alpha   90.00
_cell.angle_beta   90.00
_cell.angle_gamma   90.00
#
_symmetry.space_group_name_H-M   'P 1'
#
loop_
_entity.id
_entity.type
_entity.pdbx_description
1 polymer ?
#
loop_
_entity_poly.entity_id
_entity_poly.type
_entity_poly.pdbx_seq_one_letter_code
_entity_poly.pdbx_strand_id
1 'polypeptide(L)'
;MDSIPALSLPDRPELSEAARAAVDGLWYRAVYPDIASAGVDPVDHYLTTGWREGRWPNLAFDPEFYRSHCPAVPDGDPLLHYVEQGESAGHRPIAWFDPVWYRAAQEVPDGQACLAHYLAGRRSGQLSPNRNFDPLFYAAQNQDVAATGLDLFEHYLGCGRQEGRLPRDERAIVRDSGLVDPNYYYINGPDVHQAGLDAVDHYAVSGWREHRRPNPYFDGVWYRQRYNPPDDISPLCHYVLEGEAKGHRPSLYFDPGWYRRAYGLGAEQIALTHYLEHRATRRFSPLPIFDIDFYVATYADQLGRARDIFAHYLAIGAMRDLNPAPWFKAAEYREHHMNGRPPPPAATGEVARNPLLHFLCSFILAADH
;
A
#
# COMPACT_ATOMS: atom_id res chain seq x y z
N MET A 1 -2.56 -45.95 34.51
CA MET A 1 -3.51 -45.53 33.46
C MET A 1 -4.38 -44.47 34.10
N ASP A 2 -3.89 -43.24 34.15
CA ASP A 2 -4.64 -42.11 34.69
C ASP A 2 -5.07 -41.24 33.52
N SER A 3 -6.37 -41.28 33.24
CA SER A 3 -7.01 -40.49 32.20
C SER A 3 -7.07 -39.03 32.63
N ILE A 4 -6.47 -38.15 31.84
CA ILE A 4 -6.62 -36.70 31.97
C ILE A 4 -8.08 -36.36 31.63
N PRO A 5 -8.81 -35.57 32.44
CA PRO A 5 -10.17 -35.18 32.11
C PRO A 5 -10.15 -34.21 30.93
N ALA A 6 -10.94 -34.50 29.90
CA ALA A 6 -11.24 -33.55 28.84
C ALA A 6 -11.88 -32.31 29.48
N LEU A 7 -11.21 -31.16 29.36
CA LEU A 7 -11.79 -29.86 29.65
C LEU A 7 -12.97 -29.64 28.71
N SER A 8 -14.17 -29.93 29.18
CA SER A 8 -15.40 -29.46 28.55
C SER A 8 -15.46 -27.95 28.74
N LEU A 9 -15.34 -27.21 27.64
CA LEU A 9 -15.61 -25.78 27.62
C LEU A 9 -17.07 -25.55 28.08
N PRO A 10 -17.34 -24.52 28.92
CA PRO A 10 -18.69 -24.24 29.37
C PRO A 10 -19.56 -23.85 28.17
N ASP A 11 -20.70 -24.51 28.06
CA ASP A 11 -21.75 -24.25 27.08
C ASP A 11 -22.28 -22.82 27.29
N ARG A 12 -21.86 -21.88 26.43
CA ARG A 12 -22.27 -20.46 26.49
C ARG A 12 -23.11 -20.12 25.24
N PRO A 13 -24.42 -20.38 25.25
CA PRO A 13 -25.26 -20.32 24.05
C PRO A 13 -25.38 -18.92 23.42
N GLU A 14 -25.42 -17.84 24.22
CA GLU A 14 -25.56 -16.46 23.72
C GLU A 14 -24.30 -15.95 23.01
N LEU A 15 -23.13 -16.45 23.40
CA LEU A 15 -21.82 -16.08 22.82
C LEU A 15 -21.51 -16.88 21.55
N SER A 16 -22.22 -17.99 21.32
CA SER A 16 -22.27 -18.68 20.03
C SER A 16 -23.00 -17.85 18.97
N GLU A 17 -23.93 -16.97 19.35
CA GLU A 17 -24.82 -16.30 18.40
C GLU A 17 -24.12 -15.20 17.60
N ALA A 18 -23.21 -14.43 18.21
CA ALA A 18 -22.38 -13.45 17.50
C ALA A 18 -21.43 -14.13 16.49
N ALA A 19 -20.81 -15.24 16.88
CA ALA A 19 -19.98 -16.04 15.98
C ALA A 19 -20.80 -16.64 14.85
N ARG A 20 -22.00 -17.17 15.14
CA ARG A 20 -22.96 -17.67 14.15
C ARG A 20 -23.37 -16.57 13.16
N ALA A 21 -23.69 -15.37 13.65
CA ALA A 21 -24.10 -14.23 12.84
C ALA A 21 -22.96 -13.69 11.95
N ALA A 22 -21.71 -13.89 12.37
CA ALA A 22 -20.55 -13.53 11.57
C ALA A 22 -20.23 -14.54 10.46
N VAL A 23 -20.90 -15.70 10.39
CA VAL A 23 -20.77 -16.61 9.25
C VAL A 23 -21.78 -16.22 8.17
N ASP A 24 -21.29 -15.69 7.04
CA ASP A 24 -22.14 -15.37 5.88
C ASP A 24 -22.41 -16.65 5.10
N GLY A 25 -23.49 -17.36 5.46
CA GLY A 25 -23.78 -18.68 4.90
C GLY A 25 -24.01 -18.70 3.37
N LEU A 26 -24.50 -17.60 2.79
CA LEU A 26 -24.66 -17.50 1.33
C LEU A 26 -23.29 -17.37 0.66
N TRP A 27 -22.45 -16.48 1.18
CA TRP A 27 -21.07 -16.31 0.69
C TRP A 27 -20.25 -17.58 0.88
N TYR A 28 -20.36 -18.23 2.04
CA TYR A 28 -19.61 -19.43 2.38
C TYR A 28 -19.88 -20.58 1.39
N ARG A 29 -21.14 -20.80 0.99
CA ARG A 29 -21.48 -21.80 -0.03
C ARG A 29 -20.97 -21.44 -1.42
N ALA A 30 -20.93 -20.16 -1.76
CA ALA A 30 -20.40 -19.69 -3.03
C ALA A 30 -18.88 -19.89 -3.13
N VAL A 31 -18.16 -19.66 -2.02
CA VAL A 31 -16.70 -19.81 -1.93
C VAL A 31 -16.27 -21.26 -1.75
N TYR A 32 -17.09 -22.08 -1.09
CA TYR A 32 -16.80 -23.48 -0.79
C TYR A 32 -17.82 -24.43 -1.45
N PRO A 33 -17.64 -24.76 -2.76
CA PRO A 33 -18.56 -25.61 -3.49
C PRO A 33 -18.72 -27.03 -2.91
N ASP A 34 -17.73 -27.53 -2.19
CA ASP A 34 -17.78 -28.82 -1.50
C ASP A 34 -18.84 -28.82 -0.39
N ILE A 35 -18.97 -27.72 0.35
CA ILE A 35 -20.00 -27.55 1.39
C ILE A 35 -21.38 -27.39 0.76
N ALA A 36 -21.47 -26.62 -0.32
CA ALA A 36 -22.71 -26.48 -1.09
C ALA A 36 -23.19 -27.86 -1.62
N SER A 37 -22.27 -28.67 -2.14
CA SER A 37 -22.57 -30.00 -2.68
C SER A 37 -22.94 -31.01 -1.59
N ALA A 38 -22.29 -30.94 -0.42
CA ALA A 38 -22.57 -31.80 0.72
C ALA A 38 -23.89 -31.46 1.42
N GLY A 39 -24.47 -30.29 1.16
CA GLY A 39 -25.72 -29.85 1.77
C GLY A 39 -25.62 -29.57 3.27
N VAL A 40 -24.40 -29.43 3.79
CA VAL A 40 -24.13 -29.14 5.20
C VAL A 40 -24.47 -27.67 5.48
N ASP A 41 -25.00 -27.37 6.67
CA ASP A 41 -25.20 -26.00 7.08
C ASP A 41 -23.85 -25.26 7.22
N PRO A 42 -23.63 -24.12 6.55
CA PRO A 42 -22.36 -23.40 6.60
C PRO A 42 -21.95 -22.92 7.99
N VAL A 43 -22.92 -22.50 8.80
CA VAL A 43 -22.66 -21.97 10.14
C VAL A 43 -22.19 -23.09 11.04
N ASP A 44 -22.92 -24.21 11.04
CA ASP A 44 -22.54 -25.39 11.81
C ASP A 44 -21.22 -25.99 11.31
N HIS A 45 -21.01 -26.03 9.98
CA HIS A 45 -19.73 -26.48 9.41
C HIS A 45 -18.57 -25.62 9.88
N TYR A 46 -18.69 -24.29 9.78
CA TYR A 46 -17.62 -23.39 10.14
C TYR A 46 -17.23 -23.53 11.62
N LEU A 47 -18.21 -23.46 12.52
CA LEU A 47 -17.99 -23.48 13.97
C LEU A 47 -17.48 -24.83 14.49
N THR A 48 -17.77 -25.92 13.78
CA THR A 48 -17.29 -27.25 14.16
C THR A 48 -15.97 -27.63 13.49
N THR A 49 -15.77 -27.30 12.21
CA THR A 49 -14.67 -27.85 11.42
C THR A 49 -13.99 -26.79 10.55
N GLY A 50 -14.74 -25.89 9.91
CA GLY A 50 -14.20 -24.94 8.94
C GLY A 50 -13.12 -24.01 9.49
N TRP A 51 -13.20 -23.58 10.75
CA TRP A 51 -12.14 -22.78 11.35
C TRP A 51 -10.83 -23.55 11.56
N ARG A 52 -10.89 -24.87 11.76
CA ARG A 52 -9.70 -25.76 11.86
C ARG A 52 -9.07 -26.01 10.50
N GLU A 53 -9.88 -25.94 9.45
CA GLU A 53 -9.44 -26.02 8.05
C GLU A 53 -8.90 -24.69 7.51
N GLY A 54 -8.92 -23.62 8.32
CA GLY A 54 -8.50 -22.27 7.90
C GLY A 54 -9.45 -21.60 6.92
N ARG A 55 -10.70 -22.08 6.78
CA ARG A 55 -11.69 -21.46 5.91
C ARG A 55 -12.09 -20.09 6.46
N TRP A 56 -12.51 -19.19 5.58
CA TRP A 56 -12.99 -17.86 5.95
C TRP A 56 -14.51 -17.94 6.21
N PRO A 57 -15.03 -17.39 7.31
CA PRO A 57 -16.47 -17.41 7.61
C PRO A 57 -17.25 -16.37 6.79
N ASN A 58 -16.57 -15.31 6.35
CA ASN A 58 -17.11 -14.20 5.57
C ASN A 58 -15.94 -13.48 4.86
N LEU A 59 -16.26 -12.50 4.01
CA LEU A 59 -15.28 -11.71 3.25
C LEU A 59 -14.28 -10.92 4.14
N ALA A 60 -14.72 -10.49 5.33
CA ALA A 60 -14.03 -9.54 6.20
C ALA A 60 -13.29 -10.19 7.38
N PHE A 61 -13.15 -11.51 7.39
CA PHE A 61 -12.45 -12.24 8.44
C PHE A 61 -11.51 -13.28 7.85
N ASP A 62 -10.20 -13.08 8.04
CA ASP A 62 -9.15 -14.00 7.66
C ASP A 62 -8.57 -14.65 8.93
N PRO A 63 -8.84 -15.96 9.17
CA PRO A 63 -8.32 -16.66 10.33
C PRO A 63 -6.80 -16.66 10.45
N GLU A 64 -6.06 -16.73 9.33
CA GLU A 64 -4.60 -16.79 9.32
C GLU A 64 -4.01 -15.41 9.61
N PHE A 65 -4.56 -14.37 8.98
CA PHE A 65 -4.22 -12.99 9.31
C PHE A 65 -4.47 -12.70 10.80
N TYR A 66 -5.63 -13.07 11.32
CA TYR A 66 -5.97 -12.79 12.70
C TYR A 66 -5.02 -13.48 13.69
N ARG A 67 -4.69 -14.76 13.46
CA ARG A 67 -3.74 -15.51 14.31
C ARG A 67 -2.33 -14.92 14.27
N SER A 68 -1.85 -14.52 13.10
CA SER A 68 -0.50 -13.94 12.97
C SER A 68 -0.36 -12.58 13.66
N HIS A 69 -1.47 -11.85 13.85
CA HIS A 69 -1.49 -10.53 14.49
C HIS A 69 -2.02 -10.56 15.93
N CYS A 70 -2.61 -11.67 16.39
CA CYS A 70 -3.11 -11.87 17.74
C CYS A 70 -2.59 -13.21 18.32
N PRO A 71 -1.40 -13.23 18.94
CA PRO A 71 -0.78 -14.46 19.45
C PRO A 71 -1.51 -15.08 20.65
N ALA A 72 -2.57 -14.45 21.17
CA ALA A 72 -3.43 -15.00 22.22
C ALA A 72 -4.32 -16.17 21.76
N VAL A 73 -4.32 -16.52 20.46
CA VAL A 73 -5.15 -17.59 19.88
C VAL A 73 -4.33 -18.67 19.15
N PRO A 74 -3.42 -19.40 19.80
CA PRO A 74 -2.69 -20.46 19.12
C PRO A 74 -3.60 -21.64 18.72
N ASP A 75 -4.48 -22.11 19.62
CA ASP A 75 -5.25 -23.36 19.42
C ASP A 75 -6.79 -23.22 19.48
N GLY A 76 -7.32 -21.99 19.60
CA GLY A 76 -8.75 -21.70 19.68
C GLY A 76 -9.42 -21.32 18.35
N ASP A 77 -10.76 -21.25 18.33
CA ASP A 77 -11.52 -20.67 17.21
C ASP A 77 -11.21 -19.16 17.11
N PRO A 78 -10.62 -18.70 15.99
CA PRO A 78 -10.19 -17.32 15.83
C PRO A 78 -11.37 -16.37 15.68
N LEU A 79 -12.47 -16.80 15.05
CA LEU A 79 -13.66 -15.98 14.92
C LEU A 79 -14.31 -15.79 16.29
N LEU A 80 -14.44 -16.86 17.07
CA LEU A 80 -14.98 -16.78 18.43
C LEU A 80 -14.15 -15.83 19.29
N HIS A 81 -12.82 -15.97 19.30
CA HIS A 81 -11.96 -15.05 20.04
C HIS A 81 -12.11 -13.59 19.55
N TYR A 82 -12.21 -13.38 18.24
CA TYR A 82 -12.40 -12.05 17.69
C TYR A 82 -13.69 -11.38 18.17
N VAL A 83 -14.83 -12.08 18.08
CA VAL A 83 -16.12 -11.50 18.49
C VAL A 83 -16.21 -11.30 20.00
N GLU A 84 -15.52 -12.13 20.81
CA GLU A 84 -15.53 -12.00 22.27
C GLU A 84 -14.59 -10.92 22.80
N GLN A 85 -13.41 -10.80 22.21
CA GLN A 85 -12.29 -10.03 22.80
C GLN A 85 -11.54 -9.22 21.75
N GLY A 86 -11.38 -9.77 20.54
CA GLY A 86 -10.56 -9.18 19.50
C GLY A 86 -10.99 -7.80 19.09
N GLU A 87 -12.27 -7.66 18.75
CA GLU A 87 -12.80 -6.40 18.23
C GLU A 87 -12.77 -5.29 19.30
N SER A 88 -13.11 -5.61 20.55
CA SER A 88 -13.07 -4.65 21.66
C SER A 88 -11.65 -4.25 22.05
N ALA A 89 -10.66 -5.14 21.83
CA ALA A 89 -9.25 -4.83 21.92
C ALA A 89 -8.69 -4.09 20.69
N GLY A 90 -9.52 -3.83 19.67
CA GLY A 90 -9.13 -3.12 18.44
C GLY A 90 -8.30 -3.97 17.48
N HIS A 91 -8.26 -5.30 17.64
CA HIS A 91 -7.59 -6.18 16.69
C HIS A 91 -8.33 -6.18 15.36
N ARG A 92 -7.59 -6.25 14.25
CA ARG A 92 -8.16 -6.31 12.91
C ARG A 92 -8.50 -7.75 12.52
N PRO A 93 -9.70 -8.04 12.01
CA PRO A 93 -10.06 -9.38 11.54
C PRO A 93 -9.45 -9.72 10.17
N ILE A 94 -9.07 -8.70 9.40
CA ILE A 94 -8.37 -8.78 8.12
C ILE A 94 -7.61 -7.48 7.88
N ALA A 95 -6.56 -7.50 7.04
CA ALA A 95 -5.69 -6.36 6.81
C ALA A 95 -6.44 -5.04 6.51
N TRP A 96 -7.46 -5.10 5.66
CA TRP A 96 -8.20 -3.93 5.20
C TRP A 96 -9.33 -3.49 6.12
N PHE A 97 -9.76 -4.25 7.12
CA PHE A 97 -10.86 -3.86 8.02
C PHE A 97 -10.31 -3.41 9.37
N ASP A 98 -10.38 -2.11 9.63
CA ASP A 98 -9.99 -1.51 10.90
C ASP A 98 -11.25 -1.20 11.73
N PRO A 99 -11.57 -1.99 12.78
CA PRO A 99 -12.80 -1.79 13.55
C PRO A 99 -12.82 -0.47 14.33
N VAL A 100 -11.65 0.06 14.72
CA VAL A 100 -11.55 1.33 15.45
C VAL A 100 -11.92 2.48 14.52
N TRP A 101 -11.34 2.49 13.31
CA TRP A 101 -11.71 3.47 12.29
C TRP A 101 -13.16 3.30 11.85
N TYR A 102 -13.59 2.06 11.57
CA TYR A 102 -14.92 1.77 11.05
C TYR A 102 -16.01 2.25 12.00
N ARG A 103 -15.86 2.01 13.31
CA ARG A 103 -16.77 2.52 14.35
C ARG A 103 -16.95 4.04 14.24
N ALA A 104 -15.84 4.78 14.17
CA ALA A 104 -15.87 6.23 14.10
C ALA A 104 -16.42 6.73 12.75
N ALA A 105 -16.03 6.12 11.64
CA ALA A 105 -16.39 6.56 10.30
C ALA A 105 -17.84 6.25 9.93
N GLN A 106 -18.40 5.17 10.45
CA GLN A 106 -19.77 4.72 10.18
C GLN A 106 -20.72 4.98 11.35
N GLU A 107 -20.26 5.72 12.37
CA GLU A 107 -21.03 6.09 13.57
C GLU A 107 -21.69 4.89 14.26
N VAL A 108 -20.96 3.76 14.36
CA VAL A 108 -21.50 2.51 14.93
C VAL A 108 -21.73 2.69 16.44
N PRO A 109 -22.96 2.46 16.95
CA PRO A 109 -23.29 2.59 18.37
C PRO A 109 -22.38 1.79 19.30
N ASP A 110 -22.14 2.34 20.49
CA ASP A 110 -21.40 1.66 21.55
C ASP A 110 -22.09 0.32 21.91
N GLY A 111 -21.29 -0.74 22.04
CA GLY A 111 -21.78 -2.09 22.29
C GLY A 111 -22.25 -2.87 21.06
N GLN A 112 -22.44 -2.22 19.90
CA GLN A 112 -22.67 -2.93 18.64
C GLN A 112 -21.34 -3.35 18.00
N ALA A 113 -21.26 -4.60 17.56
CA ALA A 113 -20.07 -5.13 16.90
C ALA A 113 -19.91 -4.56 15.47
N CYS A 114 -18.71 -4.06 15.15
CA CYS A 114 -18.37 -3.44 13.88
C CYS A 114 -18.41 -4.45 12.72
N LEU A 115 -17.84 -5.64 12.90
CA LEU A 115 -17.88 -6.69 11.88
C LEU A 115 -19.34 -7.09 11.57
N ALA A 116 -20.16 -7.32 12.59
CA ALA A 116 -21.57 -7.68 12.42
C ALA A 116 -22.37 -6.54 11.73
N HIS A 117 -22.14 -5.29 12.15
CA HIS A 117 -22.73 -4.11 11.51
C HIS A 117 -22.37 -4.02 10.02
N TYR A 118 -21.08 -4.21 9.69
CA TYR A 118 -20.63 -4.22 8.30
C TYR A 118 -21.30 -5.34 7.51
N LEU A 119 -21.25 -6.59 7.99
CA LEU A 119 -21.82 -7.74 7.28
C LEU A 119 -23.32 -7.59 7.02
N ALA A 120 -24.07 -7.04 7.98
CA ALA A 120 -25.51 -6.80 7.82
C ALA A 120 -25.83 -5.74 6.76
N GLY A 121 -24.97 -4.72 6.59
CA GLY A 121 -25.22 -3.60 5.70
C GLY A 121 -24.32 -3.51 4.46
N ARG A 122 -23.39 -4.44 4.24
CA ARG A 122 -22.36 -4.34 3.17
C ARG A 122 -22.94 -4.24 1.76
N ARG A 123 -24.11 -4.82 1.52
CA ARG A 123 -24.84 -4.75 0.24
C ARG A 123 -25.70 -3.49 0.06
N SER A 124 -25.75 -2.60 1.06
CA SER A 124 -26.52 -1.35 0.97
C SER A 124 -25.94 -0.33 -0.02
N GLY A 125 -24.66 -0.47 -0.37
CA GLY A 125 -23.93 0.53 -1.14
C GLY A 125 -23.64 1.82 -0.37
N GLN A 126 -23.79 1.83 0.96
CA GLN A 126 -23.56 3.01 1.81
C GLN A 126 -22.38 2.84 2.76
N LEU A 127 -22.11 1.62 3.21
CA LEU A 127 -21.07 1.37 4.22
C LEU A 127 -19.68 1.27 3.58
N SER A 128 -18.78 2.15 4.03
CA SER A 128 -17.37 2.09 3.64
C SER A 128 -16.62 1.09 4.56
N PRO A 129 -16.03 0.02 4.02
CA PRO A 129 -15.31 -0.97 4.83
C PRO A 129 -13.96 -0.46 5.32
N ASN A 130 -13.38 0.51 4.61
CA ASN A 130 -12.05 1.06 4.88
C ASN A 130 -11.88 2.43 4.21
N ARG A 131 -10.84 3.16 4.63
CA ARG A 131 -10.52 4.52 4.13
C ARG A 131 -10.32 4.60 2.62
N ASN A 132 -9.98 3.47 1.99
CA ASN A 132 -9.60 3.42 0.59
C ASN A 132 -10.77 3.11 -0.36
N PHE A 133 -11.95 2.77 0.17
CA PHE A 133 -13.14 2.48 -0.65
C PHE A 133 -14.32 3.37 -0.29
N ASP A 134 -14.77 4.19 -1.24
CA ASP A 134 -15.96 5.02 -1.13
C ASP A 134 -17.09 4.37 -1.96
N PRO A 135 -18.10 3.76 -1.33
CA PRO A 135 -19.16 3.05 -2.04
C PRO A 135 -20.05 3.99 -2.86
N LEU A 136 -20.21 5.26 -2.45
CA LEU A 136 -21.01 6.23 -3.18
C LEU A 136 -20.30 6.69 -4.45
N PHE A 137 -19.00 6.98 -4.35
CA PHE A 137 -18.16 7.24 -5.51
C PHE A 137 -18.17 6.04 -6.46
N TYR A 138 -17.92 4.84 -5.92
CA TYR A 138 -17.81 3.64 -6.73
C TYR A 138 -19.12 3.34 -7.46
N ALA A 139 -20.27 3.45 -6.80
CA ALA A 139 -21.58 3.29 -7.44
C ALA A 139 -21.85 4.33 -8.52
N ALA A 140 -21.49 5.60 -8.28
CA ALA A 140 -21.70 6.69 -9.21
C ALA A 140 -20.90 6.52 -10.51
N GLN A 141 -19.64 6.05 -10.41
CA GLN A 141 -18.78 5.82 -11.57
C GLN A 141 -19.09 4.52 -12.30
N ASN A 142 -19.65 3.54 -11.60
CA ASN A 142 -19.83 2.17 -12.08
C ASN A 142 -21.33 1.81 -12.06
N GLN A 143 -22.13 2.54 -12.84
CA GLN A 143 -23.58 2.36 -12.88
C GLN A 143 -23.99 0.95 -13.33
N ASP A 144 -23.17 0.32 -14.17
CA ASP A 144 -23.32 -1.08 -14.60
C ASP A 144 -23.26 -2.04 -13.41
N VAL A 145 -22.38 -1.79 -12.44
CA VAL A 145 -22.25 -2.59 -11.22
C VAL A 145 -23.33 -2.24 -10.22
N ALA A 146 -23.61 -0.94 -10.03
CA ALA A 146 -24.64 -0.48 -9.10
C ALA A 146 -26.03 -1.05 -9.43
N ALA A 147 -26.34 -1.24 -10.72
CA ALA A 147 -27.60 -1.82 -11.18
C ALA A 147 -27.77 -3.32 -10.86
N THR A 148 -26.69 -4.04 -10.55
CA THR A 148 -26.74 -5.48 -10.26
C THR A 148 -27.19 -5.82 -8.84
N GLY A 149 -27.08 -4.87 -7.90
CA GLY A 149 -27.29 -5.12 -6.47
C GLY A 149 -26.20 -5.98 -5.81
N LEU A 150 -25.06 -6.20 -6.49
CA LEU A 150 -23.90 -6.85 -5.89
C LEU A 150 -23.29 -6.01 -4.77
N ASP A 151 -22.55 -6.67 -3.88
CA ASP A 151 -21.67 -5.98 -2.95
C ASP A 151 -20.57 -5.26 -3.74
N LEU A 152 -20.53 -3.93 -3.64
CA LEU A 152 -19.64 -3.08 -4.44
C LEU A 152 -18.17 -3.30 -4.08
N PHE A 153 -17.86 -3.55 -2.81
CA PHE A 153 -16.49 -3.77 -2.38
C PHE A 153 -16.01 -5.18 -2.77
N GLU A 154 -16.87 -6.18 -2.64
CA GLU A 154 -16.62 -7.54 -3.14
C GLU A 154 -16.37 -7.54 -4.65
N HIS A 155 -17.19 -6.81 -5.43
CA HIS A 155 -16.95 -6.61 -6.85
C HIS A 155 -15.59 -5.94 -7.11
N TYR A 156 -15.27 -4.86 -6.39
CA TYR A 156 -13.98 -4.18 -6.56
C TYR A 156 -12.79 -5.11 -6.30
N LEU A 157 -12.84 -5.89 -5.22
CA LEU A 157 -11.80 -6.86 -4.90
C LEU A 157 -11.68 -7.98 -5.94
N GLY A 158 -12.81 -8.49 -6.45
CA GLY A 158 -12.85 -9.61 -7.38
C GLY A 158 -12.42 -9.24 -8.80
N CYS A 159 -12.94 -8.15 -9.35
CA CYS A 159 -12.69 -7.76 -10.74
C CYS A 159 -12.48 -6.25 -10.94
N GLY A 160 -13.17 -5.39 -10.18
CA GLY A 160 -13.12 -3.95 -10.42
C GLY A 160 -11.71 -3.36 -10.38
N ARG A 161 -10.86 -3.84 -9.48
CA ARG A 161 -9.44 -3.46 -9.42
C ARG A 161 -8.67 -3.82 -10.70
N GLN A 162 -8.88 -5.03 -11.22
CA GLN A 162 -8.22 -5.50 -12.46
C GLN A 162 -8.75 -4.77 -13.70
N GLU A 163 -10.01 -4.36 -13.65
CA GLU A 163 -10.66 -3.51 -14.66
C GLU A 163 -10.20 -2.05 -14.58
N GLY A 164 -9.36 -1.67 -13.60
CA GLY A 164 -8.87 -0.30 -13.43
C GLY A 164 -9.85 0.65 -12.76
N ARG A 165 -10.96 0.15 -12.20
CA ARG A 165 -11.95 0.98 -11.52
C ARG A 165 -11.37 1.52 -10.21
N LEU A 166 -11.38 2.83 -10.04
CA LEU A 166 -10.88 3.44 -8.81
C LEU A 166 -11.83 3.18 -7.63
N PRO A 167 -11.30 2.86 -6.45
CA PRO A 167 -12.14 2.57 -5.28
C PRO A 167 -12.72 3.83 -4.62
N ARG A 168 -12.19 5.00 -4.94
CA ARG A 168 -12.63 6.33 -4.46
C ARG A 168 -12.08 7.42 -5.38
N ASP A 169 -12.45 8.68 -5.12
CA ASP A 169 -11.99 9.83 -5.91
C ASP A 169 -10.45 9.92 -6.02
N GLU A 170 -9.95 10.04 -7.25
CA GLU A 170 -8.52 10.15 -7.56
C GLU A 170 -7.84 11.31 -6.81
N ARG A 171 -8.49 12.48 -6.73
CA ARG A 171 -7.95 13.64 -6.00
C ARG A 171 -7.77 13.31 -4.53
N ALA A 172 -8.71 12.56 -3.95
CA ALA A 172 -8.60 12.13 -2.57
C ALA A 172 -7.44 11.15 -2.40
N ILE A 173 -7.25 10.18 -3.30
CA ILE A 173 -6.11 9.23 -3.26
C ILE A 173 -4.78 10.00 -3.33
N VAL A 174 -4.64 10.90 -4.30
CA VAL A 174 -3.44 11.71 -4.49
C VAL A 174 -3.17 12.59 -3.26
N ARG A 175 -4.20 13.27 -2.75
CA ARG A 175 -4.09 14.15 -1.56
C ARG A 175 -3.64 13.38 -0.33
N ASP A 176 -4.31 12.28 -0.01
CA ASP A 176 -4.07 11.51 1.21
C ASP A 176 -2.75 10.74 1.14
N SER A 177 -2.19 10.51 -0.05
CA SER A 177 -0.87 9.90 -0.21
C SER A 177 0.27 10.77 0.35
N GLY A 178 0.10 12.10 0.38
CA GLY A 178 1.17 13.04 0.74
C GLY A 178 2.34 13.08 -0.25
N LEU A 179 2.19 12.48 -1.43
CA LEU A 179 3.27 12.34 -2.41
C LEU A 179 3.39 13.53 -3.39
N VAL A 180 2.42 14.43 -3.43
CA VAL A 180 2.56 15.70 -4.15
C VAL A 180 3.24 16.69 -3.23
N ASP A 181 4.47 17.09 -3.56
CA ASP A 181 5.21 18.15 -2.88
C ASP A 181 4.89 19.50 -3.56
N PRO A 182 4.09 20.38 -2.94
CA PRO A 182 3.67 21.62 -3.59
C PRO A 182 4.85 22.53 -3.93
N ASN A 183 5.90 22.57 -3.08
CA ASN A 183 7.06 23.41 -3.34
C ASN A 183 7.82 22.93 -4.57
N TYR A 184 8.06 21.62 -4.67
CA TYR A 184 8.66 21.04 -5.88
C TYR A 184 7.79 21.29 -7.11
N TYR A 185 6.48 21.08 -6.98
CA TYR A 185 5.54 21.18 -8.08
C TYR A 185 5.44 22.59 -8.65
N TYR A 186 5.37 23.61 -7.80
CA TYR A 186 5.33 25.01 -8.24
C TYR A 186 6.67 25.51 -8.81
N ILE A 187 7.81 25.07 -8.25
CA ILE A 187 9.14 25.42 -8.77
C ILE A 187 9.33 24.87 -10.20
N ASN A 188 8.87 23.64 -10.45
CA ASN A 188 9.00 22.97 -11.75
C ASN A 188 7.79 23.19 -12.68
N GLY A 189 6.75 23.86 -12.19
CA GLY A 189 5.52 24.19 -12.90
C GLY A 189 5.08 25.62 -12.60
N PRO A 190 5.86 26.63 -13.05
CA PRO A 190 5.56 28.03 -12.73
C PRO A 190 4.21 28.49 -13.30
N ASP A 191 3.73 27.85 -14.36
CA ASP A 191 2.41 28.08 -14.94
C ASP A 191 1.27 27.71 -13.98
N VAL A 192 1.41 26.60 -13.23
CA VAL A 192 0.44 26.18 -12.19
C VAL A 192 0.41 27.21 -11.06
N HIS A 193 1.59 27.67 -10.62
CA HIS A 193 1.71 28.67 -9.58
C HIS A 193 1.12 30.03 -10.01
N GLN A 194 1.43 30.48 -11.23
CA GLN A 194 0.94 31.74 -11.79
C GLN A 194 -0.58 31.73 -12.00
N ALA A 195 -1.14 30.58 -12.37
CA ALA A 195 -2.58 30.39 -12.50
C ALA A 195 -3.31 30.26 -11.14
N GLY A 196 -2.57 30.20 -10.02
CA GLY A 196 -3.15 30.06 -8.68
C GLY A 196 -3.83 28.71 -8.45
N LEU A 197 -3.43 27.67 -9.19
CA LEU A 197 -4.00 26.34 -9.09
C LEU A 197 -3.36 25.56 -7.93
N ASP A 198 -4.16 24.78 -7.21
CA ASP A 198 -3.64 23.87 -6.18
C ASP A 198 -2.84 22.73 -6.83
N ALA A 199 -1.65 22.45 -6.32
CA ALA A 199 -0.74 21.44 -6.88
C ALA A 199 -1.34 20.03 -6.86
N VAL A 200 -2.04 19.66 -5.78
CA VAL A 200 -2.63 18.33 -5.62
C VAL A 200 -3.77 18.14 -6.62
N ASP A 201 -4.68 19.12 -6.67
CA ASP A 201 -5.83 19.09 -7.56
C ASP A 201 -5.39 19.16 -9.03
N HIS A 202 -4.41 20.01 -9.36
CA HIS A 202 -3.85 20.06 -10.71
C HIS A 202 -3.20 18.72 -11.07
N TYR A 203 -2.38 18.14 -10.19
CA TYR A 203 -1.72 16.87 -10.48
C TYR A 203 -2.74 15.77 -10.77
N ALA A 204 -3.73 15.60 -9.91
CA ALA A 204 -4.77 14.57 -10.02
C ALA A 204 -5.62 14.73 -11.30
N VAL A 205 -5.92 15.95 -11.72
CA VAL A 205 -6.78 16.21 -12.88
C VAL A 205 -6.03 16.17 -14.21
N SER A 206 -4.88 16.84 -14.32
CA SER A 206 -4.18 17.00 -15.61
C SER A 206 -2.67 16.81 -15.53
N GLY A 207 -2.04 17.13 -14.41
CA GLY A 207 -0.58 17.17 -14.29
C GLY A 207 0.12 15.85 -14.61
N TRP A 208 -0.47 14.72 -14.23
CA TRP A 208 0.10 13.42 -14.59
C TRP A 208 0.01 13.12 -16.10
N ARG A 209 -1.02 13.61 -16.79
CA ARG A 209 -1.18 13.49 -18.26
C ARG A 209 -0.21 14.40 -19.01
N GLU A 210 0.19 15.49 -18.37
CA GLU A 210 1.27 16.39 -18.82
C GLU A 210 2.67 15.85 -18.49
N HIS A 211 2.78 14.61 -17.97
CA HIS A 211 4.03 13.98 -17.54
C HIS A 211 4.77 14.72 -16.42
N ARG A 212 4.06 15.53 -15.62
CA ARG A 212 4.67 16.22 -14.48
C ARG A 212 4.98 15.23 -13.37
N ARG A 213 6.03 15.51 -12.61
CA ARG A 213 6.40 14.73 -11.41
C ARG A 213 5.76 15.37 -10.17
N PRO A 214 5.12 14.58 -9.28
CA PRO A 214 4.51 15.11 -8.06
C PRO A 214 5.57 15.44 -6.99
N ASN A 215 6.72 14.78 -7.04
CA ASN A 215 7.90 15.02 -6.20
C ASN A 215 9.17 14.56 -6.94
N PRO A 216 10.39 14.85 -6.45
CA PRO A 216 11.63 14.48 -7.13
C PRO A 216 11.84 12.97 -7.32
N TYR A 217 11.17 12.13 -6.53
CA TYR A 217 11.44 10.69 -6.39
C TYR A 217 10.35 9.81 -7.00
N PHE A 218 9.31 10.41 -7.58
CA PHE A 218 8.28 9.72 -8.33
C PHE A 218 8.32 10.17 -9.80
N ASP A 219 8.66 9.23 -10.68
CA ASP A 219 8.68 9.47 -12.13
C ASP A 219 7.54 8.67 -12.78
N GLY A 220 6.44 9.35 -13.09
CA GLY A 220 5.26 8.71 -13.69
C GLY A 220 5.52 8.14 -15.08
N VAL A 221 6.44 8.71 -15.86
CA VAL A 221 6.79 8.20 -17.19
C VAL A 221 7.58 6.90 -17.06
N TRP A 222 8.63 6.92 -16.21
CA TRP A 222 9.42 5.73 -15.93
C TRP A 222 8.56 4.61 -15.31
N TYR A 223 7.69 4.96 -14.36
CA TYR A 223 6.81 4.01 -13.70
C TYR A 223 5.84 3.34 -14.69
N ARG A 224 5.23 4.13 -15.59
CA ARG A 224 4.34 3.59 -16.62
C ARG A 224 5.07 2.66 -17.58
N GLN A 225 6.28 3.03 -18.02
CA GLN A 225 7.10 2.19 -18.88
C GLN A 225 7.50 0.87 -18.22
N ARG A 226 7.76 0.87 -16.91
CA ARG A 226 8.22 -0.31 -16.17
C ARG A 226 7.10 -1.27 -15.80
N TYR A 227 5.95 -0.75 -15.35
CA TYR A 227 4.88 -1.54 -14.75
C TYR A 227 3.58 -1.60 -15.57
N ASN A 228 3.48 -0.79 -16.63
CA ASN A 228 2.34 -0.74 -17.54
C ASN A 228 0.96 -0.73 -16.83
N PRO A 229 0.70 0.23 -15.91
CA PRO A 229 -0.62 0.40 -15.32
C PRO A 229 -1.67 0.76 -16.38
N PRO A 230 -2.97 0.56 -16.11
CA PRO A 230 -4.05 1.01 -16.99
C PRO A 230 -3.90 2.48 -17.43
N ASP A 231 -4.31 2.78 -18.66
CA ASP A 231 -4.09 4.10 -19.29
C ASP A 231 -4.92 5.23 -18.66
N ASP A 232 -6.06 4.87 -18.06
CA ASP A 232 -7.02 5.75 -17.43
C ASP A 232 -6.70 6.07 -15.96
N ILE A 233 -5.80 5.31 -15.33
CA ILE A 233 -5.34 5.54 -13.96
C ILE A 233 -4.01 6.29 -13.97
N SER A 234 -3.88 7.34 -13.14
CA SER A 234 -2.58 8.00 -12.98
C SER A 234 -1.53 7.04 -12.41
N PRO A 235 -0.25 7.12 -12.84
CA PRO A 235 0.81 6.28 -12.30
C PRO A 235 0.93 6.37 -10.77
N LEU A 236 0.70 7.56 -10.20
CA LEU A 236 0.74 7.78 -8.76
C LEU A 236 -0.38 7.03 -8.05
N CYS A 237 -1.62 7.07 -8.56
CA CYS A 237 -2.72 6.30 -7.99
C CYS A 237 -2.46 4.80 -8.06
N HIS A 238 -1.98 4.29 -9.20
CA HIS A 238 -1.61 2.89 -9.29
C HIS A 238 -0.50 2.51 -8.29
N TYR A 239 0.49 3.39 -8.09
CA TYR A 239 1.52 3.18 -7.08
C TYR A 239 0.96 3.11 -5.66
N VAL A 240 0.09 4.06 -5.28
CA VAL A 240 -0.52 4.12 -3.94
C VAL A 240 -1.43 2.92 -3.69
N LEU A 241 -2.26 2.54 -4.67
CA LEU A 241 -3.24 1.46 -4.51
C LEU A 241 -2.63 0.06 -4.65
N GLU A 242 -1.55 -0.10 -5.41
CA GLU A 242 -0.97 -1.41 -5.70
C GLU A 242 0.54 -1.47 -5.64
N GLY A 243 1.20 -0.49 -6.25
CA GLY A 243 2.64 -0.55 -6.48
C GLY A 243 3.44 -0.66 -5.20
N GLU A 244 3.10 0.12 -4.18
CA GLU A 244 3.78 0.12 -2.89
C GLU A 244 3.77 -1.28 -2.26
N ALA A 245 2.59 -1.90 -2.16
CA ALA A 245 2.41 -3.22 -1.58
C ALA A 245 3.16 -4.31 -2.36
N LYS A 246 3.30 -4.14 -3.68
CA LYS A 246 4.09 -5.04 -4.56
C LYS A 246 5.59 -4.70 -4.57
N GLY A 247 6.03 -3.69 -3.84
CA GLY A 247 7.42 -3.21 -3.84
C GLY A 247 7.86 -2.54 -5.16
N HIS A 248 6.91 -2.10 -5.98
CA HIS A 248 7.20 -1.37 -7.21
C HIS A 248 7.95 -0.08 -6.91
N ARG A 249 9.06 0.16 -7.59
CA ARG A 249 9.84 1.38 -7.42
C ARG A 249 9.09 2.57 -8.03
N PRO A 250 8.99 3.73 -7.35
CA PRO A 250 8.37 4.93 -7.93
C PRO A 250 9.30 5.68 -8.91
N SER A 251 10.61 5.39 -8.84
CA SER A 251 11.63 5.86 -9.76
C SER A 251 12.84 4.92 -9.70
N LEU A 252 13.82 5.14 -10.56
CA LEU A 252 15.06 4.35 -10.59
C LEU A 252 15.78 4.28 -9.22
N TYR A 253 15.69 5.36 -8.45
CA TYR A 253 16.52 5.62 -7.28
C TYR A 253 15.76 5.71 -5.97
N PHE A 254 14.61 5.04 -5.90
CA PHE A 254 13.93 4.79 -4.63
C PHE A 254 13.47 3.34 -4.59
N ASP A 255 13.93 2.58 -3.58
CA ASP A 255 13.54 1.19 -3.37
C ASP A 255 12.63 1.07 -2.15
N PRO A 256 11.29 1.00 -2.31
CA PRO A 256 10.37 0.96 -1.18
C PRO A 256 10.49 -0.35 -0.38
N GLY A 257 10.77 -1.48 -1.04
CA GLY A 257 10.89 -2.78 -0.40
C GLY A 257 12.12 -2.85 0.52
N TRP A 258 13.27 -2.39 0.03
CA TRP A 258 14.47 -2.24 0.86
C TRP A 258 14.26 -1.19 1.95
N TYR A 259 13.74 0.00 1.61
CA TYR A 259 13.55 1.11 2.55
C TYR A 259 12.70 0.69 3.74
N ARG A 260 11.58 -0.01 3.48
CA ARG A 260 10.71 -0.56 4.51
C ARG A 260 11.45 -1.47 5.49
N ARG A 261 12.27 -2.40 4.99
CA ARG A 261 13.06 -3.32 5.83
C ARG A 261 14.16 -2.60 6.59
N ALA A 262 14.84 -1.66 5.94
CA ALA A 262 15.97 -0.93 6.52
C ALA A 262 15.53 -0.03 7.69
N TYR A 263 14.33 0.57 7.60
CA TYR A 263 13.85 1.53 8.59
C TYR A 263 12.63 1.05 9.40
N GLY A 264 12.21 -0.20 9.23
CA GLY A 264 11.16 -0.83 10.05
C GLY A 264 9.76 -0.27 9.86
N LEU A 265 9.37 0.09 8.63
CA LEU A 265 8.03 0.66 8.37
C LEU A 265 6.94 -0.43 8.35
N GLY A 266 5.80 -0.14 8.99
CA GLY A 266 4.62 -1.00 8.96
C GLY A 266 3.87 -0.93 7.63
N ALA A 267 3.17 -2.00 7.24
CA ALA A 267 2.56 -2.17 5.90
C ALA A 267 1.62 -1.02 5.46
N GLU A 268 1.00 -0.32 6.40
CA GLU A 268 0.10 0.82 6.14
C GLU A 268 0.83 2.11 5.74
N GLN A 269 2.12 2.23 6.05
CA GLN A 269 2.89 3.42 5.72
C GLN A 269 3.46 3.32 4.31
N ILE A 270 3.20 4.33 3.48
CA ILE A 270 3.85 4.47 2.17
C ILE A 270 5.32 4.85 2.39
N ALA A 271 6.25 3.97 1.98
CA ALA A 271 7.68 4.19 2.19
C ALA A 271 8.19 5.52 1.62
N LEU A 272 7.71 5.90 0.44
CA LEU A 272 8.10 7.16 -0.20
C LEU A 272 7.57 8.38 0.57
N THR A 273 6.35 8.34 1.10
CA THR A 273 5.80 9.44 1.92
C THR A 273 6.65 9.63 3.18
N HIS A 274 6.96 8.55 3.89
CA HIS A 274 7.83 8.60 5.06
C HIS A 274 9.20 9.21 4.70
N TYR A 275 9.82 8.77 3.61
CA TYR A 275 11.07 9.36 3.15
C TYR A 275 10.94 10.86 2.88
N LEU A 276 9.90 11.29 2.17
CA LEU A 276 9.68 12.70 1.84
C LEU A 276 9.52 13.57 3.10
N GLU A 277 8.83 13.08 4.13
CA GLU A 277 8.66 13.77 5.41
C GLU A 277 9.97 13.88 6.20
N HIS A 278 10.82 12.86 6.13
CA HIS A 278 12.01 12.75 6.96
C HIS A 278 13.32 13.09 6.24
N ARG A 279 13.32 13.34 4.93
CA ARG A 279 14.53 13.61 4.13
C ARG A 279 15.37 14.76 4.67
N ALA A 280 14.74 15.75 5.29
CA ALA A 280 15.40 16.91 5.90
C ALA A 280 16.25 16.57 7.13
N THR A 281 16.03 15.39 7.74
CA THR A 281 16.78 14.94 8.93
C THR A 281 18.19 14.45 8.59
N ARG A 282 18.49 14.23 7.30
CA ARG A 282 19.78 13.73 6.79
C ARG A 282 20.16 12.34 7.31
N ARG A 283 19.17 11.50 7.64
CA ARG A 283 19.36 10.15 8.22
C ARG A 283 18.90 9.01 7.34
N PHE A 284 18.11 9.30 6.31
CA PHE A 284 17.47 8.27 5.50
C PHE A 284 18.08 8.27 4.11
N SER A 285 18.75 7.17 3.76
CA SER A 285 19.11 6.85 2.39
C SER A 285 17.88 6.33 1.63
N PRO A 286 17.63 6.77 0.38
CA PRO A 286 16.58 6.22 -0.47
C PRO A 286 16.98 4.90 -1.17
N LEU A 287 18.27 4.54 -1.09
CA LEU A 287 18.87 3.37 -1.72
C LEU A 287 19.87 2.69 -0.79
N PRO A 288 20.04 1.35 -0.88
CA PRO A 288 21.08 0.63 -0.16
C PRO A 288 22.50 1.04 -0.56
N ILE A 289 22.67 1.50 -1.80
CA ILE A 289 23.97 1.82 -2.39
C ILE A 289 24.40 3.28 -2.17
N PHE A 290 23.55 4.10 -1.55
CA PHE A 290 23.88 5.46 -1.16
C PHE A 290 24.08 5.50 0.35
N ASP A 291 25.30 5.81 0.79
CA ASP A 291 25.65 5.89 2.21
C ASP A 291 25.53 7.34 2.68
N ILE A 292 24.39 7.68 3.28
CA ILE A 292 24.10 9.05 3.69
C ILE A 292 25.03 9.52 4.80
N ASP A 293 25.41 8.64 5.74
CA ASP A 293 26.29 8.99 6.85
C ASP A 293 27.70 9.30 6.34
N PHE A 294 28.23 8.45 5.45
CA PHE A 294 29.49 8.72 4.76
C PHE A 294 29.43 10.02 3.97
N TYR A 295 28.36 10.22 3.18
CA TYR A 295 28.25 11.38 2.30
C TYR A 295 28.18 12.68 3.11
N VAL A 296 27.42 12.69 4.20
CA VAL A 296 27.31 13.84 5.11
C VAL A 296 28.64 14.12 5.80
N ALA A 297 29.32 13.09 6.31
CA ALA A 297 30.60 13.25 6.99
C ALA A 297 31.71 13.73 6.04
N THR A 298 31.75 13.21 4.82
CA THR A 298 32.82 13.47 3.84
C THR A 298 32.69 14.84 3.19
N TYR A 299 31.45 15.27 2.91
CA TYR A 299 31.19 16.47 2.10
C TYR A 299 30.50 17.60 2.88
N ALA A 300 30.59 17.60 4.22
CA ALA A 300 29.91 18.57 5.09
C ALA A 300 30.04 20.03 4.61
N ASP A 301 31.25 20.45 4.24
CA ASP A 301 31.54 21.82 3.78
C ASP A 301 30.90 22.17 2.43
N GLN A 302 30.54 21.16 1.63
CA GLN A 302 29.92 21.33 0.31
C GLN A 302 28.39 21.29 0.36
N LEU A 303 27.79 20.78 1.44
CA LEU A 303 26.33 20.61 1.54
C LEU A 303 25.59 21.95 1.71
N GLY A 304 26.24 22.95 2.30
CA GLY A 304 25.61 24.23 2.63
C GLY A 304 24.26 24.06 3.37
N ARG A 305 23.19 24.63 2.80
CA ARG A 305 21.82 24.55 3.34
C ARG A 305 21.00 23.37 2.82
N ALA A 306 21.62 22.40 2.12
CA ALA A 306 20.92 21.23 1.60
C ALA A 306 20.20 20.49 2.74
N ARG A 307 18.88 20.43 2.66
CA ARG A 307 18.06 19.68 3.62
C ARG A 307 17.94 18.22 3.19
N ASP A 308 17.70 18.01 1.91
CA ASP A 308 17.68 16.70 1.27
C ASP A 308 19.05 16.38 0.67
N ILE A 309 19.74 15.40 1.28
CA ILE A 309 21.12 15.03 0.92
C ILE A 309 21.17 14.29 -0.41
N PHE A 310 20.19 13.42 -0.69
CA PHE A 310 20.19 12.69 -1.94
C PHE A 310 19.80 13.61 -3.11
N ALA A 311 18.86 14.54 -2.92
CA ALA A 311 18.58 15.56 -3.93
C ALA A 311 19.82 16.44 -4.22
N HIS A 312 20.61 16.79 -3.19
CA HIS A 312 21.89 17.46 -3.41
C HIS A 312 22.87 16.57 -4.20
N TYR A 313 22.95 15.27 -3.91
CA TYR A 313 23.76 14.35 -4.69
C TYR A 313 23.32 14.31 -6.16
N LEU A 314 22.03 14.14 -6.44
CA LEU A 314 21.48 14.12 -7.79
C LEU A 314 21.82 15.40 -8.56
N ALA A 315 21.58 16.57 -7.95
CA ALA A 315 21.74 17.86 -8.61
C ALA A 315 23.20 18.33 -8.73
N ILE A 316 24.04 18.10 -7.71
CA ILE A 316 25.39 18.68 -7.61
C ILE A 316 26.44 17.59 -7.49
N GLY A 317 26.25 16.65 -6.57
CA GLY A 317 27.25 15.64 -6.25
C GLY A 317 27.68 14.81 -7.45
N ALA A 318 26.71 14.34 -8.23
CA ALA A 318 26.95 13.56 -9.43
C ALA A 318 27.71 14.35 -10.50
N MET A 319 27.44 15.65 -10.68
CA MET A 319 28.18 16.49 -11.64
C MET A 319 29.63 16.73 -11.23
N ARG A 320 29.91 16.69 -9.93
CA ARG A 320 31.26 16.90 -9.36
C ARG A 320 31.98 15.60 -9.03
N ASP A 321 31.42 14.47 -9.44
CA ASP A 321 31.95 13.12 -9.17
C ASP A 321 32.22 12.86 -7.68
N LEU A 322 31.33 13.37 -6.81
CA LEU A 322 31.35 13.04 -5.39
C LEU A 322 30.97 11.57 -5.20
N ASN A 323 31.68 10.88 -4.31
CA ASN A 323 31.46 9.47 -4.05
C ASN A 323 30.18 9.31 -3.20
N PRO A 324 29.17 8.55 -3.64
CA PRO A 324 27.95 8.33 -2.89
C PRO A 324 28.13 7.36 -1.71
N ALA A 325 29.23 6.61 -1.69
CA ALA A 325 29.60 5.66 -0.65
C ALA A 325 31.11 5.38 -0.71
N PRO A 326 31.74 4.82 0.35
CA PRO A 326 33.19 4.56 0.36
C PRO A 326 33.68 3.67 -0.79
N TRP A 327 32.84 2.71 -1.19
CA TRP A 327 33.15 1.68 -2.19
C TRP A 327 32.94 2.14 -3.63
N PHE A 328 32.22 3.24 -3.87
CA PHE A 328 31.95 3.72 -5.23
C PHE A 328 32.80 4.95 -5.57
N LYS A 329 33.72 4.79 -6.53
CA LYS A 329 34.59 5.88 -7.02
C LYS A 329 33.95 6.52 -8.25
N ALA A 330 33.23 7.63 -8.07
CA ALA A 330 32.40 8.21 -9.12
C ALA A 330 33.23 8.74 -10.31
N ALA A 331 34.37 9.39 -10.05
CA ALA A 331 35.25 9.91 -11.09
C ALA A 331 35.85 8.78 -11.95
N GLU A 332 36.40 7.75 -11.29
CA GLU A 332 36.94 6.57 -11.98
C GLU A 332 35.86 5.82 -12.76
N TYR A 333 34.65 5.71 -12.20
CA TYR A 333 33.54 5.08 -12.90
C TYR A 333 33.15 5.84 -14.16
N ARG A 334 33.06 7.18 -14.08
CA ARG A 334 32.74 8.02 -15.25
C ARG A 334 33.79 7.86 -16.34
N GLU A 335 35.07 7.90 -15.97
CA GLU A 335 36.18 7.73 -16.90
C GLU A 335 36.12 6.38 -17.64
N HIS A 336 35.90 5.29 -16.91
CA HIS A 336 35.94 3.95 -17.49
C HIS A 336 34.65 3.52 -18.20
N HIS A 337 33.48 4.01 -17.77
CA HIS A 337 32.18 3.46 -18.19
C HIS A 337 31.28 4.45 -18.93
N MET A 338 31.50 5.76 -18.81
CA MET A 338 30.61 6.77 -19.39
C MET A 338 31.29 7.58 -20.50
N ASN A 339 32.53 8.03 -20.27
CA ASN A 339 33.22 8.90 -21.22
C ASN A 339 33.49 8.19 -22.55
N GLY A 340 33.02 8.78 -23.65
CA GLY A 340 33.18 8.23 -24.99
C GLY A 340 32.39 6.95 -25.27
N ARG A 341 31.44 6.58 -24.39
CA ARG A 341 30.60 5.39 -24.52
C ARG A 341 29.12 5.78 -24.52
N PRO A 342 28.27 5.11 -25.31
CA PRO A 342 26.83 5.32 -25.24
C PRO A 342 26.30 4.85 -23.88
N PRO A 343 25.37 5.57 -23.24
CA PRO A 343 24.74 5.10 -22.01
C PRO A 343 23.86 3.86 -22.29
N PRO A 344 23.58 3.04 -21.26
CA PRO A 344 22.60 1.96 -21.36
C PRO A 344 21.27 2.47 -21.91
N PRO A 345 20.50 1.66 -22.66
CA PRO A 345 19.20 2.08 -23.19
C PRO A 345 18.24 2.62 -22.14
N ALA A 346 18.29 2.08 -20.92
CA ALA A 346 17.47 2.52 -19.78
C ALA A 346 17.97 3.81 -19.10
N ALA A 347 19.19 4.27 -19.40
CA ALA A 347 19.81 5.44 -18.81
C ALA A 347 19.65 6.66 -19.72
N THR A 348 18.59 7.44 -19.52
CA THR A 348 18.31 8.66 -20.30
C THR A 348 18.39 9.93 -19.44
N GLY A 349 18.59 11.08 -20.08
CA GLY A 349 18.52 12.39 -19.42
C GLY A 349 19.48 12.58 -18.23
N GLU A 350 18.94 12.74 -17.03
CA GLU A 350 19.71 12.86 -15.78
C GLU A 350 20.42 11.55 -15.41
N VAL A 351 19.74 10.40 -15.60
CA VAL A 351 20.28 9.07 -15.30
C VAL A 351 21.55 8.81 -16.11
N ALA A 352 21.55 9.18 -17.38
CA ALA A 352 22.70 9.03 -18.28
C ALA A 352 23.94 9.81 -17.84
N ARG A 353 23.78 10.86 -17.04
CA ARG A 353 24.85 11.79 -16.63
C ARG A 353 25.31 11.55 -15.20
N ASN A 354 24.55 10.78 -14.42
CA ASN A 354 24.84 10.48 -13.03
C ASN A 354 25.57 9.12 -12.90
N PRO A 355 26.81 9.07 -12.39
CA PRO A 355 27.61 7.83 -12.29
C PRO A 355 26.91 6.71 -11.51
N LEU A 356 26.29 7.02 -10.37
CA LEU A 356 25.60 6.02 -9.55
C LEU A 356 24.34 5.49 -10.23
N LEU A 357 23.57 6.37 -10.87
CA LEU A 357 22.36 5.96 -11.58
C LEU A 357 22.68 5.18 -12.87
N HIS A 358 23.75 5.56 -13.57
CA HIS A 358 24.29 4.80 -14.69
C HIS A 358 24.72 3.40 -14.23
N PHE A 359 25.42 3.29 -13.09
CA PHE A 359 25.77 2.01 -12.47
C PHE A 359 24.55 1.16 -12.12
N LEU A 360 23.53 1.76 -11.50
CA LEU A 360 22.25 1.09 -11.21
C LEU A 360 21.61 0.48 -12.45
N CYS A 361 21.52 1.24 -13.55
CA CYS A 361 20.97 0.75 -14.80
C CYS A 361 21.83 -0.37 -15.41
N SER A 362 23.15 -0.24 -15.38
CA SER A 362 24.07 -1.17 -16.06
C SER A 362 24.21 -2.52 -15.35
N PHE A 363 24.14 -2.54 -14.02
CA PHE A 363 24.60 -3.71 -13.25
C PHE A 363 23.59 -4.25 -12.25
N ILE A 364 22.69 -3.42 -11.74
CA ILE A 364 21.73 -3.85 -10.71
C ILE A 364 20.41 -4.22 -11.37
N LEU A 365 19.86 -3.33 -12.20
CA LEU A 365 18.53 -3.55 -12.79
C LEU A 365 18.57 -4.34 -14.10
N ALA A 366 19.73 -4.47 -14.73
CA ALA A 366 19.92 -5.38 -15.87
C ALA A 366 19.90 -6.86 -15.47
N ALA A 367 20.07 -7.19 -14.18
CA ALA A 367 20.04 -8.54 -13.65
C ALA A 367 18.61 -9.02 -13.26
N ASP A 368 17.66 -8.09 -13.16
CA ASP A 368 16.24 -8.37 -12.85
C ASP A 368 15.38 -8.55 -14.11
N HIS A 369 16.02 -8.80 -15.27
CA HIS A 369 15.39 -8.99 -16.58
C HIS A 369 15.73 -10.33 -17.21
#